data_AF-A0A3C0KAK3-F1
#
_entry.id   AF-A0A3C0KAK3-F1
#
_cell.length_a   1.000
_cell.length_b   1.000
_cell.length_c   1.000
_cell.angle_alpha   90.00
_cell.angle_beta   90.00
_cell.angle_gamma   90.00
#
_symmetry.space_group_name_H-M   'P 1'
#
loop_
_entity.id
_entity.type
_entity.pdbx_description
1 polymer ?
#
loop_
_entity_poly.entity_id
_entity_poly.type
_entity_poly.pdbx_seq_one_letter_code
_entity_poly.pdbx_strand_id
1 'polypeptide(L)'
;MTQPPPTRPLPWLEPGQPFPPIHEAWGAGDPAPGLLAAGGTLDVPTLISAYSQGIFPWYSAGQPVLWWSTDPRMVLDPWRFRLHHSLAKEMRALLRQQRLHIRMDHHFGRVIRACAHTPRNGQSGTWILPPMIDAYVRLHRAGIAHSVETWIDGELVGGLYCINLGGMVFGESMFNRRSNASKMALAALVAFCRAH
;
A
#
# COMPACT_ATOMS: atom_id res chain seq x y z
N MET A 1 27.17 5.46 30.53
CA MET A 1 26.87 6.43 29.45
C MET A 1 26.84 5.65 28.15
N THR A 2 25.66 5.28 27.66
CA THR A 2 25.50 4.66 26.34
C THR A 2 25.73 5.74 25.30
N GLN A 3 26.77 5.59 24.46
CA GLN A 3 26.91 6.45 23.30
C GLN A 3 25.65 6.33 22.44
N PRO A 4 25.10 7.43 21.91
CA PRO A 4 24.06 7.33 20.89
C PRO A 4 24.63 6.48 19.73
N PRO A 5 23.83 5.57 19.15
CA PRO A 5 24.29 4.80 18.00
C PRO A 5 24.76 5.79 16.92
N PRO A 6 25.87 5.50 16.21
CA PRO A 6 26.33 6.37 15.14
C PRO A 6 25.20 6.51 14.13
N THR A 7 24.69 7.74 13.96
CA THR A 7 23.70 8.04 12.93
C THR A 7 24.36 7.81 11.58
N ARG A 8 24.03 6.68 10.94
CA ARG A 8 24.40 6.44 9.56
C ARG A 8 23.91 7.63 8.72
N PRO A 9 24.76 8.27 7.89
CA PRO A 9 24.32 9.35 7.04
C PRO A 9 23.21 8.84 6.11
N LEU A 10 22.12 9.60 6.01
CA LEU A 10 21.01 9.26 5.12
C LEU A 10 21.30 9.84 3.73
N PRO A 11 21.43 9.01 2.67
CA PRO A 11 21.60 9.51 1.31
C PRO A 11 20.44 10.41 0.90
N TRP A 12 20.77 11.55 0.30
CA TRP A 12 19.79 12.45 -0.33
C TRP A 12 19.82 12.23 -1.83
N LEU A 13 18.68 11.86 -2.41
CA LEU A 13 18.53 11.58 -3.83
C LEU A 13 18.15 12.83 -4.59
N GLU A 14 18.80 13.04 -5.73
CA GLU A 14 18.35 13.95 -6.77
C GLU A 14 17.34 13.26 -7.72
N PRO A 15 16.47 14.00 -8.42
CA PRO A 15 15.56 13.43 -9.41
C PRO A 15 16.30 12.57 -10.45
N GLY A 16 15.86 11.32 -10.64
CA GLY A 16 16.46 10.38 -11.59
C GLY A 16 17.72 9.66 -11.09
N GLN A 17 18.21 9.95 -9.88
CA GLN A 17 19.32 9.22 -9.28
C GLN A 17 18.89 7.78 -8.92
N PRO A 18 19.74 6.76 -9.14
CA PRO A 18 19.45 5.40 -8.72
C PRO A 18 19.38 5.29 -7.19
N PHE A 19 18.55 4.35 -6.71
CA PHE A 19 18.49 4.00 -5.29
C PHE A 19 19.80 3.36 -4.80
N PRO A 20 20.23 3.64 -3.56
CA PRO A 20 21.30 2.88 -2.94
C PRO A 20 20.88 1.42 -2.72
N PRO A 21 21.84 0.49 -2.61
CA PRO A 21 21.55 -0.91 -2.32
C PRO A 21 20.72 -1.10 -1.04
N ILE A 22 19.71 -1.96 -1.07
CA ILE A 22 18.77 -2.13 0.06
C ILE A 22 19.42 -2.62 1.36
N HIS A 23 20.60 -3.23 1.31
CA HIS A 23 21.34 -3.66 2.50
C HIS A 23 22.00 -2.50 3.26
N GLU A 24 22.01 -1.31 2.67
CA GLU A 24 22.44 -0.07 3.32
C GLU A 24 21.31 0.61 4.12
N ALA A 25 20.07 0.07 4.04
CA ALA A 25 18.97 0.55 4.87
C ALA A 25 19.34 0.49 6.37
N TRP A 26 18.82 1.45 7.12
CA TRP A 26 18.99 1.52 8.57
C TRP A 26 18.50 0.23 9.23
N GLY A 27 19.28 -0.30 10.18
CA GLY A 27 19.03 -1.58 10.82
C GLY A 27 18.12 -1.47 12.06
N ALA A 28 17.89 -2.60 12.73
CA ALA A 28 17.04 -2.67 13.92
C ALA A 28 17.54 -1.81 15.11
N GLY A 29 18.83 -1.46 15.14
CA GLY A 29 19.41 -0.60 16.18
C GLY A 29 19.34 0.90 15.88
N ASP A 30 18.90 1.28 14.67
CA ASP A 30 18.80 2.68 14.25
C ASP A 30 17.44 3.30 14.66
N PRO A 31 17.33 4.64 14.73
CA PRO A 31 16.08 5.31 15.13
C PRO A 31 14.88 5.06 14.22
N ALA A 32 15.13 4.71 12.95
CA ALA A 32 14.12 4.43 11.95
C ALA A 32 14.52 3.20 11.10
N PRO A 33 14.34 1.97 11.62
CA PRO A 33 14.70 0.75 10.92
C PRO A 33 14.01 0.65 9.55
N GLY A 34 14.80 0.33 8.53
CA GLY A 34 14.40 0.24 7.13
C GLY A 34 14.48 1.55 6.34
N LEU A 35 14.79 2.69 6.97
CA LEU A 35 14.98 3.94 6.23
C LEU A 35 16.22 3.84 5.33
N LEU A 36 16.07 4.15 4.05
CA LEU A 36 17.10 3.94 3.03
C LEU A 36 17.62 5.26 2.46
N ALA A 37 16.73 6.19 2.12
CA ALA A 37 17.12 7.46 1.51
C ALA A 37 16.04 8.54 1.72
N ALA A 38 16.41 9.80 1.50
CA ALA A 38 15.50 10.95 1.43
C ALA A 38 15.59 11.66 0.08
N GLY A 39 14.59 12.46 -0.30
CA GLY A 39 14.59 13.25 -1.53
C GLY A 39 14.07 12.51 -2.76
N GLY A 40 14.49 12.93 -3.94
CA GLY A 40 14.02 12.42 -5.23
C GLY A 40 12.59 12.86 -5.60
N THR A 41 11.96 12.13 -6.53
CA THR A 41 10.64 12.43 -7.08
C THR A 41 9.68 11.25 -6.99
N LEU A 42 8.37 11.54 -7.03
CA LEU A 42 7.29 10.53 -7.07
C LEU A 42 6.73 10.38 -8.49
N ASP A 43 7.60 10.38 -9.51
CA ASP A 43 7.19 10.09 -10.88
C ASP A 43 7.10 8.58 -11.13
N VAL A 44 6.45 8.22 -12.24
CA VAL A 44 6.16 6.81 -12.58
C VAL A 44 7.45 5.99 -12.71
N PRO A 45 8.50 6.43 -13.44
CA PRO A 45 9.75 5.66 -13.55
C PRO A 45 10.42 5.43 -12.19
N THR A 46 10.48 6.44 -11.33
CA THR A 46 11.14 6.35 -10.01
C THR A 46 10.40 5.36 -9.11
N LEU A 47 9.06 5.42 -9.08
CA LEU A 47 8.26 4.49 -8.28
C LEU A 47 8.37 3.05 -8.77
N ILE A 48 8.32 2.81 -10.09
CA ILE A 48 8.53 1.46 -10.65
C ILE A 48 9.91 0.94 -10.25
N SER A 49 10.95 1.76 -10.38
CA SER A 49 12.32 1.41 -9.97
C SER A 49 12.39 1.07 -8.48
N ALA A 50 11.75 1.86 -7.61
CA ALA A 50 11.69 1.60 -6.18
C ALA A 50 11.02 0.24 -5.88
N TYR A 51 9.80 0.03 -6.37
CA TYR A 51 9.06 -1.21 -6.10
C TYR A 51 9.75 -2.46 -6.65
N SER A 52 10.43 -2.38 -7.80
CA SER A 52 11.21 -3.49 -8.35
C SER A 52 12.37 -3.95 -7.45
N GLN A 53 12.83 -3.07 -6.57
CA GLN A 53 13.91 -3.31 -5.61
C GLN A 53 13.39 -3.57 -4.19
N GLY A 54 12.06 -3.64 -4.01
CA GLY A 54 11.45 -3.77 -2.68
C GLY A 54 11.42 -2.47 -1.87
N ILE A 55 11.63 -1.31 -2.50
CA ILE A 55 11.64 0.00 -1.85
C ILE A 55 10.26 0.64 -1.98
N PHE A 56 9.80 1.35 -0.94
CA PHE A 56 8.53 2.07 -0.96
C PHE A 56 8.65 3.47 -0.34
N PRO A 57 7.91 4.47 -0.86
CA PRO A 57 7.87 5.82 -0.30
C PRO A 57 6.94 5.88 0.91
N TRP A 58 7.39 6.48 2.01
CA TRP A 58 6.54 6.70 3.18
C TRP A 58 7.02 7.88 4.01
N TYR A 59 6.24 8.96 4.07
CA TYR A 59 6.62 10.18 4.77
C TYR A 59 5.38 10.96 5.26
N SER A 60 5.60 11.85 6.22
CA SER A 60 4.55 12.70 6.81
C SER A 60 4.55 14.11 6.21
N ALA A 61 3.47 14.86 6.43
CA ALA A 61 3.41 16.25 5.99
C ALA A 61 4.57 17.07 6.57
N GLY A 62 5.24 17.86 5.73
CA GLY A 62 6.42 18.64 6.09
C GLY A 62 7.74 17.87 6.04
N GLN A 63 7.73 16.55 5.84
CA GLN A 63 8.94 15.78 5.58
C GLN A 63 9.24 15.73 4.06
N PRO A 64 10.52 15.57 3.67
CA PRO A 64 10.84 15.19 2.29
C PRO A 64 10.27 13.80 1.99
N VAL A 65 10.30 13.40 0.72
CA VAL A 65 10.05 12.00 0.36
C VAL A 65 11.10 11.14 1.07
N LEU A 66 10.65 10.11 1.79
CA LEU A 66 11.50 9.13 2.45
C LEU A 66 11.25 7.77 1.83
N TRP A 67 12.33 7.03 1.58
CA TRP A 67 12.32 5.74 0.91
C TRP A 67 12.74 4.65 1.88
N TRP A 68 12.00 3.55 1.90
CA TRP A 68 12.14 2.49 2.91
C TRP A 68 12.28 1.11 2.29
N SER A 69 13.09 0.26 2.94
CA SER A 69 13.17 -1.18 2.72
C SER A 69 13.37 -1.86 4.07
N THR A 70 12.29 -2.40 4.65
CA THR A 70 12.31 -2.95 6.01
C THR A 70 12.80 -4.40 6.05
N ASP A 71 13.54 -4.73 7.12
CA ASP A 71 13.93 -6.09 7.48
C ASP A 71 13.58 -6.35 8.96
N PRO A 72 12.69 -7.31 9.29
CA PRO A 72 11.96 -8.18 8.36
C PRO A 72 10.89 -7.44 7.54
N ARG A 73 10.57 -7.97 6.35
CA ARG A 73 9.46 -7.48 5.51
C ARG A 73 8.19 -8.28 5.78
N MET A 74 7.10 -7.59 6.07
CA MET A 74 5.79 -8.23 6.16
C MET A 74 5.33 -8.68 4.77
N VAL A 75 5.03 -9.96 4.63
CA VAL A 75 4.47 -10.56 3.41
C VAL A 75 3.24 -11.39 3.73
N LEU A 76 2.28 -11.41 2.80
CA LEU A 76 1.11 -12.29 2.83
C LEU A 76 1.25 -13.29 1.69
N ASP A 77 1.47 -14.55 2.02
CA ASP A 77 1.36 -15.65 1.06
C ASP A 77 -0.13 -15.90 0.74
N PRO A 78 -0.60 -15.69 -0.51
CA PRO A 78 -2.00 -15.89 -0.88
C PRO A 78 -2.51 -17.30 -0.57
N TRP A 79 -1.66 -18.32 -0.61
CA TRP A 79 -2.02 -19.71 -0.34
C TRP A 79 -2.16 -20.01 1.15
N ARG A 80 -1.57 -19.18 2.02
CA ARG A 80 -1.71 -19.26 3.48
C ARG A 80 -2.80 -18.34 4.03
N PHE A 81 -3.44 -17.53 3.18
CA PHE A 81 -4.52 -16.66 3.60
C PHE A 81 -5.71 -17.46 4.16
N ARG A 82 -6.12 -17.12 5.39
CA ARG A 82 -7.23 -17.78 6.08
C ARG A 82 -8.51 -16.96 5.93
N LEU A 83 -9.41 -17.40 5.06
CA LEU A 83 -10.76 -16.85 4.99
C LEU A 83 -11.60 -17.35 6.17
N HIS A 84 -11.81 -16.49 7.16
CA HIS A 84 -12.54 -16.86 8.37
C HIS A 84 -14.01 -17.21 8.07
N HIS A 85 -14.56 -18.19 8.78
CA HIS A 85 -15.91 -18.72 8.53
C HIS A 85 -17.01 -17.63 8.57
N SER A 86 -16.94 -16.70 9.52
CA SER A 86 -17.91 -15.60 9.65
C SER A 86 -17.90 -14.67 8.43
N LEU A 87 -16.71 -14.30 7.94
CA LEU A 87 -16.55 -13.49 6.73
C LEU A 87 -17.09 -14.22 5.50
N ALA A 88 -16.75 -15.51 5.35
CA ALA A 88 -17.25 -16.33 4.26
C ALA A 88 -18.78 -16.44 4.27
N LYS A 89 -19.39 -16.64 5.46
CA LYS A 89 -20.85 -16.70 5.63
C LYS A 89 -21.51 -15.39 5.19
N GLU A 90 -20.96 -14.26 5.59
CA GLU A 90 -21.47 -12.93 5.22
C GLU A 90 -21.39 -12.69 3.71
N MET A 91 -20.21 -12.92 3.10
CA MET A 91 -20.01 -12.75 1.66
C MET A 91 -21.00 -13.61 0.86
N ARG A 92 -21.15 -14.90 1.23
CA ARG A 92 -22.10 -15.80 0.55
C ARG A 92 -23.54 -15.30 0.67
N ALA A 93 -23.94 -14.77 1.82
CA ALA A 93 -25.29 -14.24 2.00
C ALA A 93 -25.55 -13.03 1.11
N LEU A 94 -24.61 -12.08 1.06
CA LEU A 94 -24.74 -10.89 0.21
C LEU A 94 -24.70 -11.22 -1.29
N LEU A 95 -23.86 -12.18 -1.70
CA LEU A 95 -23.80 -12.66 -3.09
C LEU A 95 -25.12 -13.34 -3.52
N ARG A 96 -25.71 -14.19 -2.68
CA ARG A 96 -27.02 -14.81 -2.98
C ARG A 96 -28.15 -13.80 -3.15
N GLN A 97 -28.04 -12.67 -2.44
CA GLN A 97 -28.99 -11.56 -2.55
C GLN A 97 -28.67 -10.62 -3.71
N GLN A 98 -27.61 -10.87 -4.49
CA GLN A 98 -27.12 -9.98 -5.55
C GLN A 98 -26.77 -8.57 -5.07
N ARG A 99 -26.34 -8.44 -3.80
CA ARG A 99 -26.05 -7.16 -3.16
C ARG A 99 -24.56 -6.82 -3.16
N LEU A 100 -23.69 -7.84 -3.13
CA LEU A 100 -22.24 -7.67 -3.12
C LEU A 100 -21.66 -7.75 -4.54
N HIS A 101 -20.94 -6.71 -4.94
CA HIS A 101 -20.11 -6.71 -6.15
C HIS A 101 -18.67 -6.37 -5.78
N ILE A 102 -17.74 -7.17 -6.29
CA ILE A 102 -16.32 -6.80 -6.30
C ILE A 102 -16.00 -6.22 -7.67
N ARG A 103 -15.37 -5.05 -7.70
CA ARG A 103 -14.90 -4.41 -8.92
C ARG A 103 -13.40 -4.14 -8.82
N MET A 104 -12.72 -4.18 -9.95
CA MET A 104 -11.31 -3.80 -10.05
C MET A 104 -11.21 -2.61 -10.99
N ASP A 105 -10.35 -1.65 -10.64
CA ASP A 105 -10.00 -0.50 -11.48
C ASP A 105 -11.17 0.35 -12.00
N HIS A 106 -12.33 0.32 -11.34
CA HIS A 106 -13.49 1.11 -11.75
C HIS A 106 -13.40 2.55 -11.20
N HIS A 107 -12.90 2.72 -9.97
CA HIS A 107 -12.86 3.99 -9.27
C HIS A 107 -11.61 4.16 -8.39
N PHE A 108 -10.42 3.90 -8.94
CA PHE A 108 -9.13 4.02 -8.24
C PHE A 108 -8.98 5.32 -7.43
N GLY A 109 -9.28 6.46 -8.06
CA GLY A 109 -9.21 7.77 -7.41
C GLY A 109 -10.11 7.89 -6.17
N ARG A 110 -11.30 7.26 -6.19
CA ARG A 110 -12.21 7.26 -5.03
C ARG A 110 -11.67 6.38 -3.92
N VAL A 111 -11.03 5.25 -4.25
CA VAL A 111 -10.41 4.33 -3.29
C VAL A 111 -9.24 5.00 -2.57
N ILE A 112 -8.25 5.53 -3.30
CA ILE A 112 -7.07 6.15 -2.66
C ILE A 112 -7.44 7.37 -1.81
N ARG A 113 -8.40 8.20 -2.28
CA ARG A 113 -8.93 9.31 -1.48
C ARG A 113 -9.66 8.82 -0.24
N ALA A 114 -10.43 7.74 -0.32
CA ALA A 114 -11.07 7.16 0.86
C ALA A 114 -10.04 6.60 1.85
N CYS A 115 -8.97 5.98 1.38
CA CYS A 115 -7.83 5.57 2.21
C CYS A 115 -7.15 6.76 2.90
N ALA A 116 -7.01 7.89 2.21
CA ALA A 116 -6.41 9.09 2.80
C ALA A 116 -7.24 9.67 3.97
N HIS A 117 -8.58 9.58 3.89
CA HIS A 117 -9.47 10.17 4.91
C HIS A 117 -9.94 9.19 5.98
N THR A 118 -9.53 7.91 5.92
CA THR A 118 -9.96 6.93 6.91
C THR A 118 -9.17 7.11 8.21
N PRO A 119 -9.83 7.41 9.34
CA PRO A 119 -9.14 7.55 10.62
C PRO A 119 -8.46 6.23 11.00
N ARG A 120 -7.23 6.30 11.51
CA ARG A 120 -6.54 5.15 12.08
C ARG A 120 -6.25 5.43 13.55
N ASN A 121 -6.64 4.48 14.42
CA ASN A 121 -6.42 4.60 15.86
C ASN A 121 -4.93 4.83 16.13
N GLY A 122 -4.60 5.90 16.85
CA GLY A 122 -3.23 6.25 17.20
C GLY A 122 -2.42 6.98 16.11
N GLN A 123 -3.03 7.38 14.98
CA GLN A 123 -2.38 8.22 13.97
C GLN A 123 -3.03 9.61 13.91
N SER A 124 -2.22 10.66 14.03
CA SER A 124 -2.61 12.07 13.89
C SER A 124 -2.73 12.55 12.44
N GLY A 125 -2.87 11.62 11.48
CA GLY A 125 -3.00 11.91 10.06
C GLY A 125 -2.72 10.68 9.19
N THR A 126 -2.74 10.87 7.87
CA THR A 126 -2.36 9.86 6.88
C THR A 126 -1.06 10.27 6.18
N TRP A 127 -0.25 9.28 5.78
CA TRP A 127 0.88 9.47 4.87
C TRP A 127 0.43 9.65 3.41
N ILE A 128 -0.85 9.41 3.11
CA ILE A 128 -1.44 9.54 1.78
C ILE A 128 -1.78 11.02 1.53
N LEU A 129 -0.73 11.83 1.40
CA LEU A 129 -0.80 13.27 1.12
C LEU A 129 -1.21 13.53 -0.34
N PRO A 130 -1.63 14.76 -0.71
CA PRO A 130 -1.98 15.08 -2.09
C PRO A 130 -0.92 14.67 -3.14
N PRO A 131 0.39 14.88 -2.93
CA PRO A 131 1.42 14.42 -3.88
C PRO A 131 1.45 12.89 -4.06
N MET A 132 1.18 12.13 -2.98
CA MET A 132 1.07 10.67 -3.04
C MET A 132 -0.18 10.25 -3.81
N ILE A 133 -1.32 10.92 -3.60
CA ILE A 133 -2.54 10.66 -4.37
C ILE A 133 -2.27 10.84 -5.87
N ASP A 134 -1.66 11.96 -6.25
CA ASP A 134 -1.36 12.25 -7.65
C ASP A 134 -0.38 11.25 -8.25
N ALA A 135 0.66 10.87 -7.50
CA ALA A 135 1.64 9.87 -7.92
C ALA A 135 1.00 8.51 -8.22
N TYR A 136 0.15 8.02 -7.34
CA TYR A 136 -0.49 6.72 -7.51
C TYR A 136 -1.61 6.75 -8.55
N VAL A 137 -2.28 7.90 -8.74
CA VAL A 137 -3.19 8.09 -9.89
C VAL A 137 -2.43 8.04 -11.21
N ARG A 138 -1.21 8.60 -11.27
CA ARG A 138 -0.34 8.44 -12.45
C ARG A 138 0.09 6.98 -12.66
N LEU A 139 0.47 6.26 -11.60
CA LEU A 139 0.77 4.83 -11.68
C LEU A 139 -0.43 4.01 -12.15
N HIS A 140 -1.64 4.35 -11.70
CA HIS A 140 -2.85 3.69 -12.16
C HIS A 140 -3.09 3.89 -13.65
N ARG A 141 -2.94 5.14 -14.14
CA ARG A 141 -3.00 5.44 -15.57
C ARG A 141 -1.92 4.74 -16.39
N ALA A 142 -0.77 4.45 -15.78
CA ALA A 142 0.31 3.69 -16.38
C ALA A 142 0.08 2.15 -16.33
N GLY A 143 -1.02 1.67 -15.74
CA GLY A 143 -1.34 0.25 -15.63
C GLY A 143 -0.56 -0.50 -14.54
N ILE A 144 -0.01 0.22 -13.56
CA ILE A 144 0.84 -0.33 -12.50
C ILE A 144 0.14 -0.36 -11.15
N ALA A 145 -0.69 0.66 -10.84
CA ALA A 145 -1.48 0.70 -9.62
C ALA A 145 -2.91 0.26 -9.89
N HIS A 146 -3.47 -0.55 -8.99
CA HIS A 146 -4.80 -1.13 -9.14
C HIS A 146 -5.65 -0.92 -7.89
N SER A 147 -6.96 -0.85 -8.07
CA SER A 147 -7.93 -0.84 -6.97
C SER A 147 -8.76 -2.12 -6.95
N VAL A 148 -9.08 -2.58 -5.73
CA VAL A 148 -10.09 -3.62 -5.48
C VAL A 148 -11.16 -3.03 -4.59
N GLU A 149 -12.40 -3.06 -5.09
CA GLU A 149 -13.50 -2.28 -4.57
C GLU A 149 -14.64 -3.19 -4.11
N THR A 150 -15.10 -2.98 -2.88
CA THR A 150 -16.25 -3.67 -2.32
C THR A 150 -17.48 -2.78 -2.43
N TRP A 151 -18.41 -3.18 -3.30
CA TRP A 151 -19.69 -2.51 -3.50
C TRP A 151 -20.80 -3.33 -2.86
N ILE A 152 -21.62 -2.69 -2.01
CA ILE A 152 -22.81 -3.31 -1.42
C ILE A 152 -24.01 -2.41 -1.69
N ASP A 153 -25.07 -2.96 -2.27
CA ASP A 153 -26.29 -2.22 -2.61
C ASP A 153 -26.02 -1.01 -3.53
N GLY A 154 -25.06 -1.15 -4.45
CA GLY A 154 -24.65 -0.07 -5.36
C GLY A 154 -23.68 0.96 -4.74
N GLU A 155 -23.35 0.84 -3.46
CA GLU A 155 -22.49 1.80 -2.75
C GLU A 155 -21.06 1.26 -2.53
N LEU A 156 -20.06 2.13 -2.72
CA LEU A 156 -18.67 1.81 -2.41
C LEU A 156 -18.43 1.88 -0.90
N VAL A 157 -18.45 0.71 -0.26
CA VAL A 157 -18.40 0.57 1.20
C VAL A 157 -17.01 0.20 1.74
N GLY A 158 -16.06 -0.11 0.87
CA GLY A 158 -14.69 -0.41 1.25
C GLY A 158 -13.83 -0.78 0.04
N GLY A 159 -12.54 -0.95 0.27
CA GLY A 159 -11.62 -1.32 -0.79
C GLY A 159 -10.18 -1.17 -0.37
N LEU A 160 -9.29 -1.53 -1.29
CA LEU A 160 -7.85 -1.34 -1.18
C LEU A 160 -7.27 -0.94 -2.52
N TYR A 161 -6.07 -0.37 -2.49
CA TYR A 161 -5.26 -0.23 -3.69
C TYR A 161 -3.90 -0.89 -3.49
N CYS A 162 -3.31 -1.32 -4.59
CA CYS A 162 -2.04 -2.02 -4.63
C CYS A 162 -1.23 -1.63 -5.86
N ILE A 163 0.06 -1.93 -5.82
CA ILE A 163 0.93 -1.95 -7.00
C ILE A 163 1.06 -3.40 -7.47
N ASN A 164 1.01 -3.62 -8.77
CA ASN A 164 1.34 -4.90 -9.39
C ASN A 164 2.59 -4.73 -10.26
N LEU A 165 3.64 -5.51 -9.97
CA LEU A 165 4.82 -5.64 -10.82
C LEU A 165 5.18 -7.12 -10.98
N GLY A 166 5.05 -7.62 -12.21
CA GLY A 166 5.30 -9.03 -12.51
C GLY A 166 4.38 -9.95 -11.70
N GLY A 167 4.97 -10.83 -10.89
CA GLY A 167 4.23 -11.75 -10.01
C GLY A 167 3.97 -11.21 -8.59
N MET A 168 4.39 -9.98 -8.28
CA MET A 168 4.28 -9.40 -6.93
C MET A 168 3.22 -8.31 -6.85
N VAL A 169 2.39 -8.40 -5.80
CA VAL A 169 1.38 -7.40 -5.46
C VAL A 169 1.75 -6.73 -4.14
N PHE A 170 1.96 -5.42 -4.16
CA PHE A 170 2.28 -4.61 -2.99
C PHE A 170 0.99 -3.97 -2.48
N GLY A 171 0.46 -4.44 -1.36
CA GLY A 171 -0.71 -3.86 -0.72
C GLY A 171 -0.37 -2.54 -0.03
N GLU A 172 -0.95 -1.43 -0.50
CA GLU A 172 -0.57 -0.09 -0.05
C GLU A 172 -1.43 0.37 1.13
N SER A 173 -2.74 0.44 0.91
CA SER A 173 -3.68 0.81 1.95
C SER A 173 -5.08 0.33 1.61
N MET A 174 -5.92 0.25 2.63
CA MET A 174 -7.32 -0.09 2.54
C MET A 174 -8.18 0.88 3.35
N PHE A 175 -9.46 0.95 3.00
CA PHE A 175 -10.46 1.71 3.75
C PHE A 175 -11.73 0.90 3.94
N ASN A 176 -12.50 1.29 4.94
CA ASN A 176 -13.70 0.56 5.33
C ASN A 176 -14.77 1.52 5.85
N ARG A 177 -15.94 1.56 5.21
CA ARG A 177 -17.12 2.33 5.66
C ARG A 177 -18.21 1.45 6.26
N ARG A 178 -18.20 0.16 5.92
CA ARG A 178 -19.05 -0.88 6.51
C ARG A 178 -18.18 -2.01 7.02
N SER A 179 -18.46 -2.59 8.18
CA SER A 179 -17.73 -3.74 8.72
C SER A 179 -17.42 -4.80 7.65
N ASN A 180 -16.19 -5.31 7.70
CA ASN A 180 -15.65 -6.34 6.81
C ASN A 180 -15.43 -5.96 5.34
N ALA A 181 -15.83 -4.78 4.86
CA ALA A 181 -15.72 -4.45 3.43
C ALA A 181 -14.28 -4.48 2.89
N SER A 182 -13.29 -3.96 3.64
CA SER A 182 -11.87 -4.06 3.23
C SER A 182 -11.35 -5.50 3.25
N LYS A 183 -11.84 -6.34 4.17
CA LYS A 183 -11.49 -7.77 4.22
C LYS A 183 -12.08 -8.54 3.05
N MET A 184 -13.28 -8.17 2.59
CA MET A 184 -13.88 -8.72 1.37
C MET A 184 -13.06 -8.37 0.13
N ALA A 185 -12.58 -7.12 0.04
CA ALA A 185 -11.67 -6.71 -1.04
C ALA A 185 -10.35 -7.49 -1.02
N LEU A 186 -9.74 -7.64 0.16
CA LEU A 186 -8.52 -8.44 0.32
C LEU A 186 -8.75 -9.92 -0.04
N ALA A 187 -9.86 -10.51 0.41
CA ALA A 187 -10.20 -11.90 0.07
C ALA A 187 -10.37 -12.09 -1.44
N ALA A 188 -10.96 -11.11 -2.13
CA ALA A 188 -11.10 -11.14 -3.58
C ALA A 188 -9.77 -10.96 -4.31
N LEU A 189 -8.90 -10.05 -3.84
CA LEU A 189 -7.54 -9.91 -4.37
C LEU A 189 -6.74 -11.21 -4.22
N VAL A 190 -6.79 -11.82 -3.04
CA VAL A 190 -6.13 -13.12 -2.79
C VAL A 190 -6.68 -14.20 -3.71
N ALA A 191 -7.99 -14.25 -3.93
CA ALA A 191 -8.60 -15.21 -4.86
C ALA A 191 -8.09 -14.99 -6.30
N PHE A 192 -7.96 -13.74 -6.72
CA PHE A 192 -7.40 -13.38 -8.03
C PHE A 192 -5.94 -13.83 -8.17
N CYS A 193 -5.07 -13.50 -7.21
CA CYS A 193 -3.66 -13.89 -7.22
C CYS A 193 -3.41 -15.41 -7.14
N ARG A 194 -4.42 -16.21 -6.77
CA ARG A 194 -4.32 -17.68 -6.75
C ARG A 194 -4.76 -18.31 -8.07
N ALA A 195 -5.55 -17.59 -8.86
CA ALA A 195 -6.13 -18.08 -10.10
C ALA A 195 -5.32 -17.69 -11.35
N HIS A 196 -4.51 -16.62 -11.24
CA HIS A 196 -3.70 -16.04 -12.31
C HIS A 196 -2.28 -15.83 -11.80
#